data_AF-A0A3M0Y7B6-F1
#
_entry.id   AF-A0A3M0Y7B6-F1
#
_cell.length_a   1.000
_cell.length_b   1.000
_cell.length_c   1.000
_cell.angle_alpha   90.00
_cell.angle_beta   90.00
_cell.angle_gamma   90.00
#
_symmetry.space_group_name_H-M   'P 1'
#
loop_
_entity.id
_entity.type
_entity.pdbx_description
1 polymer ?
#
loop_
_entity_poly.entity_id
_entity_poly.type
_entity_poly.pdbx_seq_one_letter_code
_entity_poly.pdbx_strand_id
1 'polypeptide(L)'
;QTSDQMRAARFVDVNNTGYYADPASTSYFNDFRTNVLYDRQNTTYYWDGTNTGISMRVGDDVSIGYRATNTDDYLYFDRQAEYLFWDDSPGQFQFSDDLVVNGNLTVTGSVNGGGSNNFIKNQNSSYQAANFWISGQGRVGILYDSNNTGFYADPASTSYFNDFRASIMYDRDNTSYYANPASTSIFNDFRASIVYDRNNTSYYVNPAGNNHMRYSLYLDDSSVTSHTIIGRGDQWVSGAGKGVIQYYSSYIWPGRVDGTSGGGWNVSWYLASHASYGLYTNTGFYHAGNIWAPRMYDSNSTAYYADPASTSYFNDFRPNIIYDRNNTTYYVDPASTTKLNALVVNSCSGCVGSGNGSYIQN
;
A
#
# COMPACT_ATOMS: atom_id res chain seq x y z
N GLN A 1 38.52 -105.59 -18.92
CA GLN A 1 39.16 -104.26 -18.82
C GLN A 1 39.22 -103.69 -20.23
N THR A 2 38.51 -102.60 -20.45
CA THR A 2 38.19 -101.95 -21.73
C THR A 2 39.03 -100.70 -21.92
N SER A 3 39.42 -100.41 -23.16
CA SER A 3 40.14 -99.20 -23.60
C SER A 3 39.91 -99.03 -25.12
N ASP A 4 39.49 -97.92 -25.75
CA ASP A 4 38.79 -96.71 -25.29
C ASP A 4 38.33 -95.80 -26.47
N GLN A 5 37.66 -96.30 -27.53
CA GLN A 5 37.02 -95.46 -28.58
C GLN A 5 35.86 -96.17 -29.30
N MET A 6 34.82 -95.43 -29.69
CA MET A 6 33.79 -95.86 -30.64
C MET A 6 33.86 -95.04 -31.94
N ARG A 7 33.67 -95.70 -33.10
CA ARG A 7 33.76 -95.12 -34.45
C ARG A 7 32.54 -95.48 -35.29
N ALA A 8 31.87 -94.48 -35.89
CA ALA A 8 30.73 -94.65 -36.79
C ALA A 8 30.59 -93.47 -37.78
N ALA A 9 29.97 -93.69 -38.96
CA ALA A 9 29.71 -92.67 -39.99
C ALA A 9 28.43 -91.82 -39.74
N ARG A 10 27.48 -92.27 -38.88
CA ARG A 10 26.26 -91.55 -38.41
C ARG A 10 25.61 -92.25 -37.18
N PHE A 11 24.94 -91.51 -36.26
CA PHE A 11 24.10 -92.04 -35.15
C PHE A 11 22.62 -91.68 -35.38
N VAL A 12 21.67 -92.63 -35.39
CA VAL A 12 20.24 -92.42 -35.77
C VAL A 12 19.28 -92.80 -34.62
N ASP A 13 18.18 -92.06 -34.39
CA ASP A 13 17.13 -92.37 -33.39
C ASP A 13 16.33 -93.64 -33.74
N VAL A 14 15.95 -94.41 -32.72
CA VAL A 14 15.34 -95.74 -32.85
C VAL A 14 13.81 -95.70 -33.06
N ASN A 15 13.12 -94.66 -32.59
CA ASN A 15 11.66 -94.56 -32.62
C ASN A 15 11.16 -93.67 -33.78
N ASN A 16 12.03 -92.85 -34.40
CA ASN A 16 11.74 -92.07 -35.61
C ASN A 16 13.00 -91.80 -36.45
N THR A 17 13.08 -92.38 -37.66
CA THR A 17 14.25 -92.30 -38.57
C THR A 17 14.52 -90.90 -39.17
N GLY A 18 13.82 -89.87 -38.66
CA GLY A 18 14.04 -88.46 -38.96
C GLY A 18 15.02 -87.69 -38.04
N TYR A 19 15.42 -88.17 -36.84
CA TYR A 19 16.35 -87.49 -35.89
C TYR A 19 17.73 -88.20 -35.72
N TYR A 20 18.87 -87.47 -35.78
CA TYR A 20 20.24 -88.06 -35.85
C TYR A 20 21.43 -87.09 -35.59
N ALA A 21 22.62 -87.63 -35.24
CA ALA A 21 23.91 -86.90 -35.08
C ALA A 21 25.02 -87.32 -36.09
N ASP A 22 25.72 -86.35 -36.71
CA ASP A 22 26.90 -86.50 -37.62
C ASP A 22 28.04 -85.53 -37.22
N PRO A 23 29.19 -86.00 -36.69
CA PRO A 23 30.29 -85.12 -36.26
C PRO A 23 31.12 -84.48 -37.39
N ALA A 24 30.98 -84.95 -38.64
CA ALA A 24 31.64 -84.41 -39.82
C ALA A 24 30.69 -83.61 -40.74
N SER A 25 29.38 -83.62 -40.45
CA SER A 25 28.31 -82.96 -41.20
C SER A 25 27.17 -82.49 -40.28
N THR A 26 25.96 -82.23 -40.77
CA THR A 26 24.86 -81.69 -39.96
C THR A 26 24.24 -82.73 -39.02
N SER A 27 23.83 -82.31 -37.84
CA SER A 27 23.06 -83.13 -36.93
C SER A 27 21.61 -82.61 -36.87
N TYR A 28 20.64 -83.46 -37.20
CA TYR A 28 19.22 -83.12 -37.08
C TYR A 28 18.72 -83.57 -35.71
N PHE A 29 18.32 -82.59 -34.93
CA PHE A 29 17.58 -82.83 -33.71
C PHE A 29 16.23 -82.12 -33.89
N ASN A 30 15.20 -82.54 -33.16
CA ASN A 30 13.94 -81.77 -33.00
C ASN A 30 14.16 -80.36 -32.42
N ASP A 31 15.35 -80.23 -31.88
CA ASP A 31 15.76 -79.31 -30.88
C ASP A 31 17.28 -79.39 -30.97
N PHE A 32 17.82 -78.69 -31.97
CA PHE A 32 19.25 -78.67 -32.22
C PHE A 32 19.83 -77.51 -31.47
N ARG A 33 20.23 -77.90 -30.28
CA ARG A 33 20.92 -77.05 -29.35
C ARG A 33 22.38 -77.09 -29.79
N THR A 34 22.73 -76.06 -30.56
CA THR A 34 24.05 -75.81 -31.15
C THR A 34 24.38 -74.36 -30.89
N ASN A 35 25.46 -74.20 -30.15
CA ASN A 35 25.24 -73.81 -28.77
C ASN A 35 25.10 -72.33 -28.51
N VAL A 36 24.97 -71.51 -29.53
CA VAL A 36 26.14 -70.71 -29.86
C VAL A 36 27.12 -71.53 -30.67
N LEU A 37 27.36 -70.99 -31.85
CA LEU A 37 28.61 -71.24 -32.51
C LEU A 37 29.72 -70.60 -31.72
N TYR A 38 30.31 -71.40 -30.85
CA TYR A 38 31.63 -71.13 -30.35
C TYR A 38 32.52 -70.96 -31.57
N ASP A 39 33.11 -69.79 -31.68
CA ASP A 39 34.43 -69.78 -32.30
C ASP A 39 35.35 -70.72 -31.48
N ARG A 40 36.41 -71.26 -32.09
CA ARG A 40 37.20 -72.40 -31.60
C ARG A 40 38.57 -72.07 -30.98
N GLN A 41 39.19 -70.93 -31.29
CA GLN A 41 40.54 -70.54 -30.80
C GLN A 41 40.52 -69.33 -29.87
N ASN A 42 39.57 -68.45 -30.15
CA ASN A 42 39.23 -67.22 -29.47
C ASN A 42 37.90 -66.79 -30.08
N THR A 43 36.94 -67.68 -30.15
CA THR A 43 35.80 -67.90 -29.28
C THR A 43 35.11 -66.62 -28.77
N THR A 44 35.77 -65.45 -28.82
CA THR A 44 35.32 -64.15 -28.26
C THR A 44 34.14 -63.55 -28.97
N TYR A 45 33.94 -63.92 -30.22
CA TYR A 45 32.72 -63.66 -30.93
C TYR A 45 32.13 -64.99 -31.31
N TYR A 46 30.99 -65.24 -30.70
CA TYR A 46 30.24 -66.43 -30.94
C TYR A 46 28.88 -65.99 -31.41
N TRP A 47 28.27 -66.83 -32.20
CA TRP A 47 27.12 -66.44 -32.97
C TRP A 47 25.86 -67.12 -32.49
N ASP A 48 24.73 -66.41 -32.63
CA ASP A 48 23.80 -66.85 -33.68
C ASP A 48 22.77 -65.79 -34.18
N GLY A 49 22.73 -65.49 -35.50
CA GLY A 49 21.55 -64.98 -36.23
C GLY A 49 21.62 -63.81 -37.26
N THR A 50 22.77 -63.36 -37.81
CA THR A 50 23.03 -62.28 -38.83
C THR A 50 21.93 -61.25 -39.18
N ASN A 51 22.19 -59.98 -38.84
CA ASN A 51 21.90 -58.70 -39.54
C ASN A 51 20.66 -58.66 -40.47
N THR A 52 19.56 -57.99 -40.13
CA THR A 52 19.48 -56.58 -39.68
C THR A 52 18.54 -56.37 -38.49
N GLY A 53 18.29 -57.41 -37.70
CA GLY A 53 17.36 -57.38 -36.56
C GLY A 53 17.49 -58.62 -35.70
N ILE A 54 18.73 -59.02 -35.39
CA ILE A 54 19.03 -60.23 -34.62
C ILE A 54 18.39 -60.07 -33.23
N SER A 55 17.18 -60.61 -33.06
CA SER A 55 16.61 -60.82 -31.74
C SER A 55 17.21 -62.11 -31.19
N MET A 56 18.17 -61.99 -30.26
CA MET A 56 18.46 -63.09 -29.36
C MET A 56 17.23 -63.26 -28.46
N ARG A 57 16.36 -64.22 -28.80
CA ARG A 57 15.18 -64.53 -27.99
C ARG A 57 15.60 -65.49 -26.87
N VAL A 58 15.99 -64.92 -25.74
CA VAL A 58 16.22 -65.68 -24.51
C VAL A 58 14.86 -65.98 -23.88
N GLY A 59 14.65 -67.23 -23.46
CA GLY A 59 13.40 -67.62 -22.80
C GLY A 59 13.25 -67.03 -21.39
N ASP A 60 14.37 -66.62 -20.79
CA ASP A 60 14.53 -66.10 -19.43
C ASP A 60 15.41 -64.83 -19.44
N ASP A 61 16.31 -64.67 -18.48
CA ASP A 61 17.10 -63.45 -18.26
C ASP A 61 18.32 -63.34 -19.20
N VAL A 62 18.62 -62.13 -19.65
CA VAL A 62 19.86 -61.76 -20.33
C VAL A 62 20.79 -61.11 -19.30
N SER A 63 21.91 -61.75 -18.97
CA SER A 63 22.95 -61.19 -18.10
C SER A 63 24.03 -60.53 -18.94
N ILE A 64 24.38 -59.28 -18.62
CA ILE A 64 25.40 -58.50 -19.32
C ILE A 64 26.46 -58.13 -18.28
N GLY A 65 27.71 -58.56 -18.54
CA GLY A 65 28.86 -58.33 -17.66
C GLY A 65 29.60 -59.58 -17.16
N TYR A 66 30.83 -59.42 -16.66
CA TYR A 66 31.67 -60.48 -16.09
C TYR A 66 31.79 -60.35 -14.56
N ARG A 67 32.14 -61.42 -13.84
CA ARG A 67 32.21 -61.47 -12.35
C ARG A 67 33.25 -60.55 -11.67
N ALA A 68 33.95 -59.69 -12.42
CA ALA A 68 34.92 -58.77 -11.86
C ALA A 68 34.21 -57.49 -11.44
N THR A 69 34.21 -57.17 -10.14
CA THR A 69 33.42 -56.10 -9.52
C THR A 69 34.02 -54.70 -9.72
N ASN A 70 34.75 -54.49 -10.81
CA ASN A 70 35.49 -53.25 -11.07
C ASN A 70 35.55 -52.87 -12.55
N THR A 71 34.66 -53.42 -13.37
CA THR A 71 34.61 -53.14 -14.80
C THR A 71 33.20 -52.76 -15.20
N ASP A 72 33.04 -51.56 -15.77
CA ASP A 72 31.74 -51.09 -16.24
C ASP A 72 31.22 -51.96 -17.39
N ASP A 73 29.95 -52.33 -17.31
CA ASP A 73 29.28 -53.20 -18.27
C ASP A 73 28.38 -52.38 -19.19
N TYR A 74 28.36 -52.72 -20.48
CA TYR A 74 27.63 -51.96 -21.50
C TYR A 74 26.71 -52.87 -22.33
N LEU A 75 25.48 -52.42 -22.55
CA LEU A 75 24.59 -52.90 -23.60
C LEU A 75 24.52 -51.84 -24.70
N TYR A 76 25.17 -52.08 -25.83
CA TYR A 76 25.19 -51.15 -26.95
C TYR A 76 24.00 -51.33 -27.90
N PHE A 77 23.48 -50.20 -28.38
CA PHE A 77 22.52 -50.07 -29.47
C PHE A 77 23.13 -49.22 -30.60
N ASP A 78 22.45 -49.18 -31.75
CA ASP A 78 22.84 -48.45 -32.97
C ASP A 78 24.36 -48.40 -33.23
N ARG A 79 24.97 -49.59 -33.44
CA ARG A 79 26.42 -49.72 -33.70
C ARG A 79 27.31 -49.01 -32.66
N GLN A 80 26.94 -49.10 -31.39
CA GLN A 80 27.66 -48.51 -30.26
C GLN A 80 27.55 -46.98 -30.14
N ALA A 81 26.62 -46.34 -30.87
CA ALA A 81 26.31 -44.91 -30.69
C ALA A 81 25.50 -44.66 -29.41
N GLU A 82 24.59 -45.57 -29.09
CA GLU A 82 23.78 -45.54 -27.88
C GLU A 82 24.08 -46.76 -26.99
N TYR A 83 23.92 -46.63 -25.69
CA TYR A 83 24.12 -47.73 -24.75
C TYR A 83 23.36 -47.55 -23.45
N LEU A 84 23.08 -48.67 -22.79
CA LEU A 84 22.89 -48.73 -21.34
C LEU A 84 24.23 -49.11 -20.73
N PHE A 85 24.58 -48.53 -19.59
CA PHE A 85 25.72 -49.03 -18.83
C PHE A 85 25.46 -49.10 -17.34
N TRP A 86 26.19 -50.01 -16.72
CA TRP A 86 26.20 -50.27 -15.29
C TRP A 86 27.60 -49.96 -14.77
N ASP A 87 27.70 -48.93 -13.95
CA ASP A 87 28.92 -48.50 -13.26
C ASP A 87 28.93 -49.14 -11.86
N ASP A 88 29.98 -49.89 -11.53
CA ASP A 88 30.12 -50.57 -10.24
C ASP A 88 30.46 -49.62 -9.08
N SER A 89 31.09 -48.48 -9.35
CA SER A 89 31.54 -47.50 -8.36
C SER A 89 31.42 -46.08 -8.93
N PRO A 90 30.23 -45.46 -8.81
CA PRO A 90 29.45 -45.46 -7.56
C PRO A 90 28.14 -46.27 -7.57
N GLY A 91 27.93 -47.21 -8.51
CA GLY A 91 26.71 -48.02 -8.56
C GLY A 91 25.60 -47.36 -9.36
N GLN A 92 25.86 -46.94 -10.61
CA GLN A 92 24.91 -46.21 -11.44
C GLN A 92 24.42 -47.04 -12.62
N PHE A 93 23.13 -46.91 -12.93
CA PHE A 93 22.54 -47.39 -14.17
C PHE A 93 22.21 -46.18 -15.04
N GLN A 94 22.75 -46.15 -16.25
CA GLN A 94 22.76 -44.93 -17.07
C GLN A 94 22.39 -45.22 -18.51
N PHE A 95 21.69 -44.26 -19.12
CA PHE A 95 21.37 -44.20 -20.53
C PHE A 95 22.36 -43.24 -21.19
N SER A 96 22.87 -43.59 -22.36
CA SER A 96 23.73 -42.70 -23.15
C SER A 96 22.99 -41.49 -23.72
N ASP A 97 21.66 -41.56 -23.81
CA ASP A 97 20.78 -40.57 -24.42
C ASP A 97 19.44 -40.45 -23.64
N ASP A 98 18.44 -39.81 -24.24
CA ASP A 98 17.14 -39.50 -23.67
C ASP A 98 16.36 -40.72 -23.15
N LEU A 99 15.77 -40.57 -21.96
CA LEU A 99 14.79 -41.51 -21.42
C LEU A 99 13.37 -40.99 -21.66
N VAL A 100 12.60 -41.67 -22.50
CA VAL A 100 11.16 -41.41 -22.69
C VAL A 100 10.34 -42.40 -21.85
N VAL A 101 9.49 -41.87 -20.95
CA VAL A 101 8.59 -42.68 -20.11
C VAL A 101 7.14 -42.40 -20.49
N ASN A 102 6.44 -43.37 -21.09
CA ASN A 102 5.04 -43.21 -21.49
C ASN A 102 4.03 -43.24 -20.32
N GLY A 103 4.48 -43.73 -19.16
CA GLY A 103 3.68 -43.83 -17.93
C GLY A 103 4.20 -42.92 -16.83
N ASN A 104 4.03 -43.36 -15.58
CA ASN A 104 4.51 -42.63 -14.42
C ASN A 104 6.00 -42.93 -14.18
N LEU A 105 6.81 -41.90 -14.00
CA LEU A 105 8.15 -42.01 -13.42
C LEU A 105 8.05 -41.82 -11.90
N THR A 106 8.39 -42.87 -11.13
CA THR A 106 8.52 -42.78 -9.67
C THR A 106 9.99 -42.86 -9.30
N VAL A 107 10.51 -41.84 -8.62
CA VAL A 107 11.89 -41.79 -8.13
C VAL A 107 11.87 -41.77 -6.61
N THR A 108 12.51 -42.76 -5.98
CA THR A 108 12.58 -42.89 -4.51
C THR A 108 13.69 -42.06 -3.89
N GLY A 109 14.68 -41.65 -4.70
CA GLY A 109 15.75 -40.75 -4.33
C GLY A 109 15.56 -39.34 -4.89
N SER A 110 16.62 -38.79 -5.48
CA SER A 110 16.63 -37.46 -6.08
C SER A 110 16.64 -37.53 -7.60
N VAL A 111 15.96 -36.59 -8.25
CA VAL A 111 16.20 -36.26 -9.67
C VAL A 111 17.19 -35.10 -9.70
N ASN A 112 18.43 -35.38 -10.06
CA ASN A 112 19.49 -34.37 -10.20
C ASN A 112 19.87 -34.25 -11.67
N GLY A 113 19.94 -33.02 -12.18
CA GLY A 113 20.55 -32.75 -13.47
C GLY A 113 22.03 -32.40 -13.31
N GLY A 114 22.90 -33.01 -14.12
CA GLY A 114 24.32 -32.63 -14.18
C GLY A 114 24.52 -31.37 -15.04
N GLY A 115 25.43 -30.49 -14.65
CA GLY A 115 25.74 -29.27 -15.41
C GLY A 115 24.75 -28.10 -15.23
N SER A 116 24.80 -27.14 -16.16
CA SER A 116 23.95 -25.94 -16.15
C SER A 116 22.68 -26.12 -16.98
N ASN A 117 21.62 -25.36 -16.68
CA ASN A 117 20.35 -25.33 -17.43
C ASN A 117 19.48 -26.59 -17.36
N ASN A 118 19.56 -27.33 -16.25
CA ASN A 118 18.64 -28.44 -16.01
C ASN A 118 17.24 -27.92 -15.65
N PHE A 119 16.23 -28.35 -16.41
CA PHE A 119 14.83 -27.96 -16.19
C PHE A 119 13.95 -29.20 -16.09
N ILE A 120 12.93 -29.15 -15.22
CA ILE A 120 11.78 -30.04 -15.31
C ILE A 120 10.71 -29.29 -16.09
N LYS A 121 10.54 -29.66 -17.36
CA LYS A 121 9.48 -29.10 -18.21
C LYS A 121 8.16 -29.77 -17.86
N ASN A 122 7.22 -29.00 -17.34
CA ASN A 122 5.84 -29.44 -17.25
C ASN A 122 5.08 -28.97 -18.50
N GLN A 123 5.32 -29.64 -19.64
CA GLN A 123 4.68 -29.30 -20.91
C GLN A 123 3.39 -30.11 -21.08
N ASN A 124 2.25 -29.47 -20.84
CA ASN A 124 0.98 -29.90 -21.42
C ASN A 124 0.53 -28.82 -22.42
N SER A 125 0.15 -29.23 -23.62
CA SER A 125 -0.23 -28.34 -24.73
C SER A 125 -1.51 -27.52 -24.46
N SER A 126 -2.20 -27.78 -23.35
CA SER A 126 -3.31 -26.96 -22.84
C SER A 126 -2.91 -26.30 -21.52
N TYR A 127 -2.91 -24.96 -21.53
CA TYR A 127 -2.41 -24.02 -20.52
C TYR A 127 -3.00 -24.13 -19.09
N GLN A 128 -3.73 -25.20 -18.73
CA GLN A 128 -4.60 -25.20 -17.53
C GLN A 128 -4.36 -26.33 -16.53
N ALA A 129 -3.43 -27.27 -16.77
CA ALA A 129 -3.25 -28.43 -15.87
C ALA A 129 -1.79 -28.83 -15.56
N ALA A 130 -0.79 -28.04 -15.99
CA ALA A 130 0.62 -28.32 -15.73
C ALA A 130 1.04 -27.80 -14.34
N ASN A 131 0.54 -28.42 -13.27
CA ASN A 131 0.90 -28.04 -11.90
C ASN A 131 2.17 -28.77 -11.45
N PHE A 132 3.17 -28.02 -10.97
CA PHE A 132 4.29 -28.59 -10.22
C PHE A 132 3.93 -28.60 -8.73
N TRP A 133 3.54 -29.76 -8.21
CA TRP A 133 3.16 -29.91 -6.80
C TRP A 133 4.35 -30.39 -5.96
N ILE A 134 4.67 -29.65 -4.90
CA ILE A 134 5.63 -30.06 -3.87
C ILE A 134 4.83 -30.29 -2.58
N SER A 135 4.78 -31.52 -2.08
CA SER A 135 4.03 -31.87 -0.85
C SER A 135 4.74 -31.47 0.46
N GLY A 136 5.92 -30.85 0.36
CA GLY A 136 6.75 -30.42 1.49
C GLY A 136 7.34 -29.03 1.26
N GLN A 137 8.61 -28.85 1.63
CA GLN A 137 9.30 -27.57 1.49
C GLN A 137 9.99 -27.47 0.12
N GLY A 138 9.68 -26.40 -0.62
CA GLY A 138 10.45 -25.99 -1.80
C GLY A 138 11.38 -24.82 -1.44
N ARG A 139 12.61 -24.86 -1.93
CA ARG A 139 13.51 -23.70 -1.94
C ARG A 139 13.68 -23.24 -3.37
N VAL A 140 13.35 -21.99 -3.63
CA VAL A 140 13.50 -21.36 -4.94
C VAL A 140 14.29 -20.08 -4.77
N GLY A 141 15.03 -19.68 -5.81
CA GLY A 141 15.69 -18.38 -5.85
C GLY A 141 14.66 -17.29 -6.13
N ILE A 142 14.29 -17.13 -7.40
CA ILE A 142 13.31 -16.14 -7.87
C ILE A 142 12.29 -16.85 -8.76
N LEU A 143 11.02 -16.49 -8.63
CA LEU A 143 9.93 -16.94 -9.50
C LEU A 143 9.58 -15.81 -10.47
N TYR A 144 9.95 -15.96 -11.75
CA TYR A 144 9.63 -14.97 -12.79
C TYR A 144 8.27 -15.27 -13.43
N ASP A 145 7.54 -14.21 -13.81
CA ASP A 145 6.43 -14.34 -14.74
C ASP A 145 6.96 -14.81 -16.10
N SER A 146 6.32 -15.85 -16.66
CA SER A 146 6.80 -16.52 -17.87
C SER A 146 6.67 -15.67 -19.14
N ASN A 147 5.78 -14.68 -19.14
CA ASN A 147 5.52 -13.82 -20.30
C ASN A 147 6.29 -12.50 -20.21
N ASN A 148 6.60 -12.04 -19.00
CA ASN A 148 7.35 -10.80 -18.78
C ASN A 148 8.21 -10.89 -17.50
N THR A 149 9.51 -11.07 -17.67
CA THR A 149 10.49 -11.17 -16.58
C THR A 149 10.65 -9.87 -15.77
N GLY A 150 10.00 -8.77 -16.15
CA GLY A 150 9.87 -7.57 -15.33
C GLY A 150 8.99 -7.77 -14.08
N PHE A 151 8.18 -8.83 -14.03
CA PHE A 151 7.41 -9.23 -12.85
C PHE A 151 7.95 -10.53 -12.26
N TYR A 152 8.15 -10.55 -10.95
CA TYR A 152 8.74 -11.69 -10.25
C TYR A 152 8.47 -11.66 -8.73
N ALA A 153 8.55 -12.84 -8.11
CA ALA A 153 8.64 -12.99 -6.68
C ALA A 153 10.07 -13.38 -6.29
N ASP A 154 10.73 -12.50 -5.53
CA ASP A 154 12.03 -12.74 -4.90
C ASP A 154 11.83 -12.70 -3.38
N PRO A 155 11.79 -13.86 -2.70
CA PRO A 155 11.65 -13.91 -1.25
C PRO A 155 12.84 -13.33 -0.48
N ALA A 156 14.01 -13.18 -1.11
CA ALA A 156 15.23 -12.64 -0.50
C ALA A 156 15.38 -11.13 -0.72
N SER A 157 14.54 -10.49 -1.56
CA SER A 157 14.62 -9.08 -1.93
C SER A 157 13.25 -8.49 -2.29
N THR A 158 13.24 -7.44 -3.10
CA THR A 158 12.03 -6.82 -3.62
C THR A 158 11.34 -7.72 -4.64
N SER A 159 10.04 -7.94 -4.47
CA SER A 159 9.20 -8.61 -5.47
C SER A 159 8.37 -7.59 -6.25
N TYR A 160 8.21 -7.82 -7.56
CA TYR A 160 7.40 -6.98 -8.45
C TYR A 160 6.21 -7.79 -8.98
N PHE A 161 5.01 -7.45 -8.52
CA PHE A 161 3.76 -8.05 -8.98
C PHE A 161 2.96 -7.04 -9.81
N ASN A 162 2.27 -7.50 -10.85
CA ASN A 162 1.29 -6.67 -11.54
C ASN A 162 0.06 -6.40 -10.65
N ASP A 163 -0.37 -7.43 -9.91
CA ASP A 163 -1.46 -7.37 -8.94
C ASP A 163 -1.13 -8.33 -7.79
N PHE A 164 -1.17 -7.83 -6.55
CA PHE A 164 -0.95 -8.63 -5.35
C PHE A 164 -2.15 -8.49 -4.43
N ARG A 165 -2.94 -9.56 -4.32
CA ARG A 165 -4.15 -9.60 -3.49
C ARG A 165 -3.87 -10.41 -2.23
N ALA A 166 -3.84 -9.71 -1.10
CA ALA A 166 -3.79 -10.32 0.21
C ALA A 166 -5.06 -9.95 1.00
N SER A 167 -5.50 -10.82 1.90
CA SER A 167 -6.59 -10.50 2.83
C SER A 167 -6.14 -9.46 3.86
N ILE A 168 -4.99 -9.68 4.49
CA ILE A 168 -4.36 -8.79 5.48
C ILE A 168 -2.84 -8.92 5.34
N MET A 169 -2.11 -7.81 5.47
CA MET A 169 -0.64 -7.81 5.53
C MET A 169 -0.21 -7.42 6.95
N TYR A 170 0.41 -8.36 7.66
CA TYR A 170 0.93 -8.12 9.01
C TYR A 170 2.36 -7.61 8.96
N ASP A 171 2.70 -6.76 9.93
CA ASP A 171 4.11 -6.50 10.22
C ASP A 171 4.77 -7.79 10.72
N ARG A 172 5.96 -8.09 10.19
CA ARG A 172 6.66 -9.36 10.46
C ARG A 172 7.14 -9.45 11.90
N ASP A 173 7.57 -8.32 12.46
CA ASP A 173 8.24 -8.30 13.76
C ASP A 173 7.22 -8.07 14.89
N ASN A 174 6.05 -7.48 14.60
CA ASN A 174 4.94 -7.32 15.53
C ASN A 174 3.55 -7.37 14.86
N THR A 175 2.83 -8.48 15.02
CA THR A 175 1.51 -8.72 14.43
C THR A 175 0.37 -7.85 14.98
N SER A 176 0.63 -7.00 15.99
CA SER A 176 -0.33 -5.97 16.43
C SER A 176 -0.51 -4.87 15.39
N TYR A 177 0.45 -4.73 14.45
CA TYR A 177 0.38 -3.79 13.33
C TYR A 177 0.10 -4.54 12.03
N TYR A 178 -0.84 -4.01 11.24
CA TYR A 178 -1.27 -4.64 9.99
C TYR A 178 -2.01 -3.67 9.07
N ALA A 179 -1.97 -3.97 7.77
CA ALA A 179 -2.82 -3.36 6.75
C ALA A 179 -3.96 -4.32 6.36
N ASN A 180 -5.20 -3.91 6.61
CA ASN A 180 -6.42 -4.57 6.15
C ASN A 180 -7.28 -3.55 5.38
N PRO A 181 -7.13 -3.46 4.05
CA PRO A 181 -7.88 -2.48 3.25
C PRO A 181 -9.41 -2.68 3.26
N ALA A 182 -9.89 -3.89 3.60
CA ALA A 182 -11.32 -4.18 3.71
C ALA A 182 -11.91 -3.79 5.09
N SER A 183 -11.07 -3.40 6.06
CA SER A 183 -11.49 -3.01 7.41
C SER A 183 -10.51 -1.99 8.01
N THR A 184 -10.34 -2.00 9.33
CA THR A 184 -9.39 -1.13 10.04
C THR A 184 -7.96 -1.62 9.81
N SER A 185 -7.06 -0.71 9.44
CA SER A 185 -5.61 -0.95 9.46
C SER A 185 -4.98 -0.28 10.67
N ILE A 186 -3.98 -0.91 11.28
CA ILE A 186 -3.25 -0.40 12.44
C ILE A 186 -1.79 -0.24 12.06
N PHE A 187 -1.31 1.00 12.02
CA PHE A 187 0.09 1.35 11.77
C PHE A 187 0.68 1.97 13.04
N ASN A 188 1.94 1.68 13.34
CA ASN A 188 2.66 2.38 14.41
C ASN A 188 2.83 3.87 14.09
N ASP A 189 3.14 4.16 12.83
CA ASP A 189 3.30 5.51 12.31
C ASP A 189 2.85 5.52 10.85
N PHE A 190 2.08 6.54 10.47
CA PHE A 190 1.59 6.72 9.10
C PHE A 190 1.86 8.15 8.64
N ARG A 191 2.89 8.32 7.80
CA ARG A 191 3.34 9.62 7.30
C ARG A 191 2.86 9.85 5.88
N ALA A 192 1.70 10.49 5.74
CA ALA A 192 1.18 10.91 4.46
C ALA A 192 1.67 12.32 4.09
N SER A 193 2.03 12.53 2.81
CA SER A 193 2.31 13.88 2.28
C SER A 193 1.04 14.74 2.24
N ILE A 194 -0.04 14.22 1.65
CA ILE A 194 -1.36 14.85 1.55
C ILE A 194 -2.42 13.73 1.61
N VAL A 195 -3.51 13.96 2.32
CA VAL A 195 -4.69 13.08 2.35
C VAL A 195 -5.82 13.74 1.58
N TYR A 196 -6.19 13.17 0.44
CA TYR A 196 -7.29 13.67 -0.40
C TYR A 196 -8.63 13.06 -0.01
N ASP A 197 -9.72 13.83 -0.17
CA ASP A 197 -11.06 13.26 -0.17
C ASP A 197 -11.24 12.36 -1.39
N ARG A 198 -11.74 11.14 -1.16
CA ARG A 198 -11.88 10.13 -2.22
C ARG A 198 -12.96 10.50 -3.25
N ASN A 199 -14.01 11.20 -2.85
CA ASN A 199 -15.13 11.54 -3.72
C ASN A 199 -14.87 12.83 -4.52
N ASN A 200 -14.05 13.74 -3.99
CA ASN A 200 -13.64 14.97 -4.64
C ASN A 200 -12.23 15.41 -4.22
N THR A 201 -11.25 15.16 -5.08
CA THR A 201 -9.84 15.50 -4.88
C THR A 201 -9.53 17.00 -4.82
N SER A 202 -10.52 17.87 -5.04
CA SER A 202 -10.37 19.30 -4.75
C SER A 202 -10.20 19.55 -3.25
N TYR A 203 -10.67 18.65 -2.40
CA TYR A 203 -10.55 18.75 -0.95
C TYR A 203 -9.44 17.83 -0.42
N TYR A 204 -8.63 18.35 0.51
CA TYR A 204 -7.50 17.64 1.08
C TYR A 204 -7.00 18.22 2.41
N VAL A 205 -6.27 17.37 3.15
CA VAL A 205 -5.46 17.74 4.31
C VAL A 205 -3.99 17.63 3.94
N ASN A 206 -3.24 18.71 4.08
CA ASN A 206 -1.80 18.78 3.84
C ASN A 206 -1.11 19.28 5.12
N PRO A 207 -0.50 18.39 5.92
CA PRO A 207 0.17 18.78 7.15
C PRO A 207 1.31 19.81 6.97
N ALA A 208 1.95 19.85 5.79
CA ALA A 208 3.04 20.79 5.47
C ALA A 208 2.56 22.08 4.78
N GLY A 209 1.25 22.26 4.58
CA GLY A 209 0.70 23.38 3.82
C GLY A 209 -0.71 23.77 4.25
N ASN A 210 -1.44 24.42 3.33
CA ASN A 210 -2.83 24.78 3.59
C ASN A 210 -3.73 23.56 3.38
N ASN A 211 -4.71 23.38 4.27
CA ASN A 211 -5.79 22.42 4.06
C ASN A 211 -6.89 23.06 3.20
N HIS A 212 -7.48 22.29 2.29
CA HIS A 212 -8.66 22.73 1.54
C HIS A 212 -9.83 21.82 1.90
N MET A 213 -10.66 22.25 2.86
CA MET A 213 -11.79 21.47 3.37
C MET A 213 -13.10 22.20 3.04
N ARG A 214 -14.14 21.46 2.59
CA ARG A 214 -15.45 22.03 2.25
C ARG A 214 -16.19 22.61 3.46
N TYR A 215 -16.03 21.98 4.62
CA TYR A 215 -16.69 22.35 5.87
C TYR A 215 -15.66 22.73 6.94
N SER A 216 -16.13 23.40 8.00
CA SER A 216 -15.32 23.74 9.16
C SER A 216 -14.75 22.48 9.83
N LEU A 217 -13.48 22.57 10.24
CA LEU A 217 -12.86 21.58 11.10
C LEU A 217 -13.62 21.52 12.43
N TYR A 218 -14.24 20.37 12.73
CA TYR A 218 -14.92 20.12 14.00
C TYR A 218 -13.92 19.46 14.96
N LEU A 219 -13.60 20.16 16.04
CA LEU A 219 -12.71 19.69 17.10
C LEU A 219 -13.56 19.50 18.36
N ASP A 220 -13.87 18.24 18.67
CA ASP A 220 -14.60 17.87 19.88
C ASP A 220 -13.59 17.37 20.92
N ASP A 221 -13.23 18.26 21.84
CA ASP A 221 -12.42 17.89 22.98
C ASP A 221 -12.96 18.56 24.25
N SER A 222 -13.53 17.73 25.13
CA SER A 222 -14.01 18.11 26.46
C SER A 222 -12.89 18.50 27.45
N SER A 223 -11.62 18.32 27.07
CA SER A 223 -10.43 18.53 27.90
C SER A 223 -9.47 19.61 27.37
N VAL A 224 -9.66 20.12 26.14
CA VAL A 224 -8.80 21.16 25.56
C VAL A 224 -9.37 22.55 25.78
N THR A 225 -8.57 23.40 26.41
CA THR A 225 -8.92 24.76 26.83
C THR A 225 -8.88 25.81 25.71
N SER A 226 -8.37 25.47 24.51
CA SER A 226 -8.24 26.41 23.38
C SER A 226 -8.15 25.70 22.02
N HIS A 227 -9.02 26.07 21.07
CA HIS A 227 -8.92 25.65 19.66
C HIS A 227 -8.44 26.81 18.77
N THR A 228 -7.20 26.77 18.28
CA THR A 228 -6.72 27.76 17.31
C THR A 228 -7.10 27.33 15.89
N ILE A 229 -8.17 27.92 15.34
CA ILE A 229 -8.67 27.58 13.99
C ILE A 229 -7.88 28.34 12.88
N ILE A 230 -7.09 29.37 13.22
CA ILE A 230 -6.24 30.10 12.27
C ILE A 230 -4.89 30.45 12.93
N GLY A 231 -3.87 29.65 12.68
CA GLY A 231 -2.48 29.96 13.02
C GLY A 231 -1.56 29.58 11.87
N ARG A 232 -0.92 30.56 11.22
CA ARG A 232 0.28 30.26 10.43
C ARG A 232 1.42 30.05 11.43
N GLY A 233 2.00 28.85 11.40
CA GLY A 233 3.28 28.59 12.04
C GLY A 233 4.38 29.26 11.22
N ASP A 234 4.91 30.37 11.73
CA ASP A 234 6.35 30.48 11.86
C ASP A 234 6.71 31.51 12.95
N GLN A 235 7.76 31.19 13.68
CA GLN A 235 8.40 31.95 14.76
C GLN A 235 7.69 32.02 16.12
N TRP A 236 8.40 31.51 17.13
CA TRP A 236 8.35 31.85 18.55
C TRP A 236 7.68 33.21 18.86
N VAL A 237 6.40 33.19 19.21
CA VAL A 237 5.76 34.30 19.90
C VAL A 237 5.49 33.87 21.33
N SER A 238 6.44 34.20 22.20
CA SER A 238 6.17 34.32 23.62
C SER A 238 5.03 35.33 23.79
N GLY A 239 3.88 34.88 24.29
CA GLY A 239 2.85 35.75 24.86
C GLY A 239 1.66 36.18 23.99
N ALA A 240 1.36 35.55 22.85
CA ALA A 240 0.10 35.82 22.15
C ALA A 240 -0.43 34.62 21.34
N GLY A 241 -1.37 33.87 21.92
CA GLY A 241 -2.17 32.90 21.17
C GLY A 241 -3.06 33.62 20.16
N LYS A 242 -2.84 33.38 18.86
CA LYS A 242 -3.67 33.92 17.77
C LYS A 242 -4.73 32.89 17.39
N GLY A 243 -6.00 33.15 17.72
CA GLY A 243 -7.14 32.34 17.30
C GLY A 243 -8.46 32.91 17.83
N VAL A 244 -9.53 32.85 17.04
CA VAL A 244 -10.91 33.16 17.49
C VAL A 244 -11.57 31.84 17.89
N ILE A 245 -11.92 31.68 19.16
CA ILE A 245 -12.70 30.54 19.67
C ILE A 245 -14.13 31.04 19.94
N GLN A 246 -15.13 30.40 19.34
CA GLN A 246 -16.54 30.67 19.60
C GLN A 246 -17.21 29.37 20.06
N TYR A 247 -17.66 29.33 21.32
CA TYR A 247 -18.57 28.28 21.80
C TYR A 247 -20.02 28.64 21.44
N TYR A 248 -20.86 27.63 21.21
CA TYR A 248 -22.31 27.83 21.03
C TYR A 248 -22.87 28.58 22.25
N SER A 249 -23.66 29.64 22.00
CA SER A 249 -24.27 30.49 23.03
C SER A 249 -23.31 31.20 24.01
N SER A 250 -22.03 31.36 23.65
CA SER A 250 -21.03 32.03 24.50
C SER A 250 -20.37 33.22 23.79
N TYR A 251 -19.88 34.18 24.57
CA TYR A 251 -19.11 35.32 24.09
C TYR A 251 -17.79 34.88 23.43
N ILE A 252 -17.30 35.68 22.47
CA ILE A 252 -15.93 35.55 21.96
C ILE A 252 -14.99 36.09 23.04
N TRP A 253 -14.20 35.21 23.65
CA TRP A 253 -13.20 35.58 24.65
C TRP A 253 -11.82 35.71 23.98
N PRO A 254 -11.07 36.81 24.19
CA PRO A 254 -9.65 36.81 23.88
C PRO A 254 -9.01 35.76 24.80
N GLY A 255 -8.49 34.66 24.23
CA GLY A 255 -8.13 33.44 24.97
C GLY A 255 -7.18 33.66 26.15
N ARG A 256 -7.12 32.70 27.08
CA ARG A 256 -6.35 32.73 28.33
C ARG A 256 -4.82 32.86 28.10
N VAL A 257 -4.11 33.64 28.93
CA VAL A 257 -2.64 33.77 28.88
C VAL A 257 -2.02 32.79 29.87
N ASP A 258 -1.75 31.57 29.43
CA ASP A 258 -1.04 30.59 30.25
C ASP A 258 0.46 30.67 29.95
N GLY A 259 1.26 31.12 30.93
CA GLY A 259 2.71 31.25 30.78
C GLY A 259 3.42 32.14 31.82
N THR A 260 2.69 32.84 32.68
CA THR A 260 3.27 33.57 33.83
C THR A 260 2.54 33.15 35.09
N SER A 261 3.29 32.83 36.14
CA SER A 261 2.76 32.42 37.45
C SER A 261 1.76 33.45 37.99
N GLY A 262 0.48 33.08 37.94
CA GLY A 262 -0.67 33.96 38.19
C GLY A 262 -1.59 33.98 36.96
N GLY A 263 -2.28 32.87 36.70
CA GLY A 263 -3.14 32.69 35.52
C GLY A 263 -4.18 33.80 35.40
N GLY A 264 -3.87 34.79 34.56
CA GLY A 264 -4.76 35.89 34.21
C GLY A 264 -5.43 35.62 32.88
N TRP A 265 -6.72 35.95 32.80
CA TRP A 265 -7.39 36.14 31.51
C TRP A 265 -6.62 37.18 30.70
N ASN A 266 -6.65 37.06 29.37
CA ASN A 266 -6.05 38.05 28.50
C ASN A 266 -6.70 39.41 28.73
N VAL A 267 -5.91 40.32 29.30
CA VAL A 267 -6.26 41.71 29.61
C VAL A 267 -6.05 42.63 28.41
N SER A 268 -5.78 42.10 27.21
CA SER A 268 -5.64 42.91 26.01
C SER A 268 -7.00 43.48 25.60
N TRP A 269 -7.05 44.80 25.50
CA TRP A 269 -8.20 45.60 25.10
C TRP A 269 -8.58 45.47 23.61
N TYR A 270 -8.00 44.50 22.89
CA TYR A 270 -8.00 44.46 21.43
C TYR A 270 -8.30 43.06 20.88
N LEU A 271 -9.42 42.93 20.15
CA LEU A 271 -9.79 41.73 19.37
C LEU A 271 -8.83 41.53 18.17
N ALA A 272 -8.21 42.62 17.69
CA ALA A 272 -7.12 42.62 16.74
C ALA A 272 -6.06 43.65 17.17
N SER A 273 -4.81 43.21 17.36
CA SER A 273 -3.71 44.03 17.87
C SER A 273 -3.10 44.93 16.78
N HIS A 274 -3.86 45.87 16.23
CA HIS A 274 -3.31 46.88 15.31
C HIS A 274 -2.96 48.16 16.09
N ALA A 275 -1.76 48.72 15.85
CA ALA A 275 -1.23 49.86 16.60
C ALA A 275 -2.14 51.11 16.57
N SER A 276 -3.03 51.19 15.59
CA SER A 276 -3.99 52.30 15.43
C SER A 276 -5.45 51.93 15.71
N TYR A 277 -5.83 50.64 15.66
CA TYR A 277 -7.25 50.22 15.70
C TYR A 277 -7.43 48.87 16.39
N GLY A 278 -8.47 48.72 17.22
CA GLY A 278 -8.80 47.45 17.89
C GLY A 278 -9.78 46.55 17.11
N LEU A 279 -10.84 47.17 16.60
CA LEU A 279 -11.87 46.55 15.78
C LEU A 279 -12.21 47.54 14.67
N TYR A 280 -12.02 47.15 13.41
CA TYR A 280 -12.33 47.98 12.25
C TYR A 280 -13.52 47.36 11.50
N THR A 281 -14.63 48.10 11.41
CA THR A 281 -15.83 47.70 10.66
C THR A 281 -15.94 48.56 9.40
N ASN A 282 -16.29 47.97 8.26
CA ASN A 282 -16.35 48.70 6.98
C ASN A 282 -17.68 49.43 6.70
N THR A 283 -18.76 49.14 7.46
CA THR A 283 -20.09 49.71 7.19
C THR A 283 -20.80 50.22 8.45
N GLY A 284 -20.70 49.51 9.58
CA GLY A 284 -21.30 49.95 10.83
C GLY A 284 -21.03 48.97 11.97
N PHE A 285 -21.28 49.42 13.20
CA PHE A 285 -21.10 48.61 14.41
C PHE A 285 -22.44 48.43 15.12
N TYR A 286 -23.08 47.28 14.92
CA TYR A 286 -24.28 46.89 15.66
C TYR A 286 -23.86 46.24 16.98
N HIS A 287 -24.24 46.83 18.10
CA HIS A 287 -23.97 46.30 19.43
C HIS A 287 -25.27 46.22 20.23
N ALA A 288 -25.38 45.19 21.06
CA ALA A 288 -26.46 45.07 22.03
C ALA A 288 -25.94 45.55 23.40
N GLY A 289 -26.59 46.55 23.99
CA GLY A 289 -26.22 47.11 25.29
C GLY A 289 -25.47 48.44 25.19
N ASN A 290 -24.62 48.73 26.16
CA ASN A 290 -23.92 50.01 26.28
C ASN A 290 -22.59 50.02 25.52
N ILE A 291 -22.24 51.15 24.91
CA ILE A 291 -20.85 51.50 24.56
C ILE A 291 -20.31 52.41 25.65
N TRP A 292 -19.21 52.02 26.28
CA TRP A 292 -18.41 52.91 27.13
C TRP A 292 -17.25 53.48 26.31
N ALA A 293 -17.43 54.72 25.85
CA ALA A 293 -16.41 55.46 25.11
C ALA A 293 -16.19 56.83 25.78
N PRO A 294 -14.93 57.26 26.00
CA PRO A 294 -14.64 58.61 26.50
C PRO A 294 -15.11 59.72 25.54
N ARG A 295 -14.98 59.48 24.23
CA ARG A 295 -15.37 60.40 23.17
C ARG A 295 -15.61 59.65 21.87
N MET A 296 -16.54 60.14 21.05
CA MET A 296 -16.82 59.63 19.71
C MET A 296 -16.51 60.72 18.68
N TYR A 297 -15.52 60.50 17.82
CA TYR A 297 -15.13 61.45 16.77
C TYR A 297 -15.85 61.15 15.46
N ASP A 298 -16.13 62.20 14.68
CA ASP A 298 -16.45 62.05 13.26
C ASP A 298 -15.24 61.45 12.52
N SER A 299 -15.49 60.49 11.64
CA SER A 299 -14.43 59.74 10.96
C SER A 299 -13.69 60.57 9.89
N ASN A 300 -14.32 61.62 9.37
CA ASN A 300 -13.75 62.47 8.31
C ASN A 300 -13.06 63.72 8.88
N SER A 301 -13.40 64.13 10.11
CA SER A 301 -12.80 65.29 10.77
C SER A 301 -12.84 65.17 12.29
N THR A 302 -11.66 65.19 12.92
CA THR A 302 -11.53 65.18 14.38
C THR A 302 -11.98 66.49 15.06
N ALA A 303 -12.32 67.51 14.28
CA ALA A 303 -12.88 68.77 14.80
C ALA A 303 -14.32 68.60 15.33
N TYR A 304 -15.05 67.56 14.89
CA TYR A 304 -16.40 67.26 15.35
C TYR A 304 -16.41 65.97 16.18
N TYR A 305 -17.05 66.03 17.35
CA TYR A 305 -17.10 64.91 18.27
C TYR A 305 -18.24 65.03 19.29
N ALA A 306 -18.67 63.87 19.79
CA ALA A 306 -19.50 63.74 20.98
C ALA A 306 -18.62 63.38 22.18
N ASP A 307 -18.59 64.24 23.18
CA ASP A 307 -17.94 64.03 24.48
C ASP A 307 -19.00 64.22 25.57
N PRO A 308 -19.61 63.14 26.07
CA PRO A 308 -20.65 63.24 27.10
C PRO A 308 -20.15 63.79 28.45
N ALA A 309 -18.83 63.79 28.69
CA ALA A 309 -18.22 64.30 29.92
C ALA A 309 -17.82 65.78 29.82
N SER A 310 -17.88 66.40 28.63
CA SER A 310 -17.44 67.77 28.39
C SER A 310 -18.23 68.42 27.23
N THR A 311 -17.67 69.45 26.60
CA THR A 311 -18.23 70.11 25.42
C THR A 311 -18.20 69.15 24.23
N SER A 312 -19.35 68.95 23.59
CA SER A 312 -19.46 68.27 22.29
C SER A 312 -19.51 69.30 21.16
N TYR A 313 -18.83 69.01 20.04
CA TYR A 313 -18.84 69.85 18.84
C TYR A 313 -19.53 69.08 17.71
N PHE A 314 -20.72 69.52 17.33
CA PHE A 314 -21.46 68.99 16.19
C PHE A 314 -21.44 70.01 15.06
N ASN A 315 -21.28 69.54 13.81
CA ASN A 315 -21.45 70.41 12.64
C ASN A 315 -22.90 70.92 12.52
N ASP A 316 -23.85 70.04 12.82
CA ASP A 316 -25.27 70.34 12.85
C ASP A 316 -25.94 69.44 13.88
N PHE A 317 -26.69 70.03 14.81
CA PHE A 317 -27.38 69.32 15.89
C PHE A 317 -28.87 69.56 15.78
N ARG A 318 -29.63 68.53 15.40
CA ARG A 318 -31.09 68.59 15.16
C ARG A 318 -31.85 67.72 16.16
N PRO A 319 -31.97 68.14 17.43
CA PRO A 319 -32.77 67.42 18.42
C PRO A 319 -34.26 67.65 18.16
N ASN A 320 -35.10 66.67 18.53
CA ASN A 320 -36.56 66.87 18.53
C ASN A 320 -36.96 67.87 19.63
N ILE A 321 -36.49 67.68 20.87
CA ILE A 321 -36.71 68.56 22.02
C ILE A 321 -35.43 68.52 22.89
N ILE A 322 -35.03 69.67 23.44
CA ILE A 322 -33.95 69.78 24.42
C ILE A 322 -34.57 70.07 25.79
N TYR A 323 -34.50 69.12 26.72
CA TYR A 323 -34.97 69.31 28.09
C TYR A 323 -33.87 69.88 28.99
N ASP A 324 -34.27 70.72 29.94
CA ASP A 324 -33.38 71.04 31.06
C ASP A 324 -33.15 69.78 31.91
N ARG A 325 -31.88 69.54 32.24
CA ARG A 325 -31.46 68.32 32.97
C ARG A 325 -31.96 68.29 34.41
N ASN A 326 -32.05 69.46 35.08
CA ASN A 326 -32.41 69.55 36.49
C ASN A 326 -33.92 69.63 36.69
N ASN A 327 -34.66 70.14 35.71
CA ASN A 327 -36.10 70.21 35.72
C ASN A 327 -36.71 70.09 34.31
N THR A 328 -37.25 68.92 34.00
CA THR A 328 -37.85 68.59 32.70
C THR A 328 -39.15 69.35 32.38
N THR A 329 -39.68 70.19 33.28
CA THR A 329 -40.77 71.12 32.90
C THR A 329 -40.31 72.24 31.97
N TYR A 330 -39.00 72.51 31.91
CA TYR A 330 -38.41 73.47 30.99
C TYR A 330 -37.75 72.74 29.82
N TYR A 331 -38.01 73.22 28.60
CA TYR A 331 -37.50 72.63 27.38
C TYR A 331 -37.51 73.62 26.21
N VAL A 332 -36.66 73.35 25.23
CA VAL A 332 -36.66 73.98 23.90
C VAL A 332 -37.22 72.98 22.91
N ASP A 333 -38.36 73.33 22.32
CA ASP A 333 -38.97 72.63 21.18
C ASP A 333 -39.11 73.66 20.06
N PRO A 334 -38.23 73.64 19.05
CA PRO A 334 -38.31 74.56 17.93
C PRO A 334 -39.54 74.32 17.02
N ALA A 335 -40.14 73.13 17.06
CA ALA A 335 -41.31 72.76 16.26
C ALA A 335 -42.65 73.03 16.98
N SER A 336 -42.62 73.38 18.27
CA SER A 336 -43.80 73.70 19.07
C SER A 336 -43.53 74.77 20.14
N THR A 337 -44.32 74.78 21.22
CA THR A 337 -44.15 75.72 22.33
C THR A 337 -42.91 75.40 23.13
N THR A 338 -41.94 76.30 23.17
CA THR A 338 -40.77 76.25 24.06
C THR A 338 -41.13 76.81 25.45
N LYS A 339 -40.69 76.15 26.53
CA LYS A 339 -40.89 76.60 27.92
C LYS A 339 -39.54 76.87 28.59
N LEU A 340 -39.24 78.14 28.83
CA LEU A 340 -38.01 78.57 29.49
C LEU A 340 -38.32 79.17 30.85
N ASN A 341 -37.41 79.00 31.82
CA ASN A 341 -37.52 79.67 33.12
C ASN A 341 -37.37 81.19 32.98
N ALA A 342 -36.43 81.62 32.13
CA ALA A 342 -36.27 83.00 31.68
C ALA A 342 -35.66 82.99 30.28
N LEU A 343 -36.12 83.88 29.41
CA LEU A 343 -35.50 84.13 28.11
C LEU A 343 -34.95 85.56 28.11
N VAL A 344 -33.64 85.69 27.94
CA VAL A 344 -32.98 86.98 27.76
C VAL A 344 -32.59 87.09 26.28
N VAL A 345 -33.08 88.12 25.60
CA VAL A 345 -32.83 88.37 24.18
C VAL A 345 -32.05 89.67 24.03
N ASN A 346 -30.83 89.62 23.48
CA ASN A 346 -30.00 90.81 23.27
C ASN A 346 -30.53 91.72 22.14
N SER A 347 -31.19 91.15 21.15
CA SER A 347 -31.88 91.86 20.08
C SER A 347 -32.97 90.97 19.48
N CYS A 348 -34.21 91.45 19.40
CA CYS A 348 -35.32 90.72 18.79
C CYS A 348 -35.72 91.38 17.46
N SER A 349 -35.72 90.61 16.37
CA SER A 349 -36.34 91.00 15.10
C SER A 349 -37.75 90.40 15.05
N GLY A 350 -38.79 91.24 14.96
CA GLY A 350 -40.20 90.80 14.92
C GLY A 350 -41.01 90.94 16.24
N CYS A 351 -40.41 91.43 17.33
CA CYS A 351 -41.15 91.68 18.57
C CYS A 351 -42.00 92.96 18.49
N VAL A 352 -43.32 92.87 18.72
CA VAL A 352 -44.23 94.02 18.89
C VAL A 352 -44.56 94.24 20.36
N GLY A 353 -44.30 95.43 20.88
CA GLY A 353 -44.63 95.80 22.26
C GLY A 353 -46.10 96.21 22.40
N SER A 354 -46.88 95.47 23.19
CA SER A 354 -48.11 96.01 23.78
C SER A 354 -48.15 95.64 25.27
N GLY A 355 -48.67 96.55 26.09
CA GLY A 355 -48.53 96.53 27.55
C GLY A 355 -48.96 95.23 28.22
N ASN A 356 -48.12 94.78 29.17
CA ASN A 356 -48.21 93.56 29.97
C ASN A 356 -47.88 92.26 29.21
N GLY A 357 -46.61 92.14 28.80
CA GLY A 357 -45.99 90.92 28.30
C GLY A 357 -45.40 91.11 26.90
N SER A 358 -44.09 90.95 26.76
CA SER A 358 -43.45 90.89 25.45
C SER A 358 -43.73 89.53 24.82
N TYR A 359 -44.67 89.48 23.88
CA TYR A 359 -44.92 88.28 23.08
C TYR A 359 -43.96 88.29 21.87
N ILE A 360 -43.15 87.25 21.72
CA ILE A 360 -42.46 86.96 20.47
C ILE A 360 -43.52 86.31 19.56
N GLN A 361 -44.13 87.09 18.67
CA GLN A 361 -45.02 86.56 17.64
C GLN A 361 -44.17 86.10 16.45
N ASN A 362 -44.51 84.93 15.91
CA ASN A 362 -44.04 84.48 14.60
C ASN A 362 -44.95 85.07 13.52
#